data_AF-A0A7X9YFY8-F1
#
_entry.id   AF-A0A7X9YFY8-F1
#
_cell.length_a   1.000
_cell.length_b   1.000
_cell.length_c   1.000
_cell.angle_alpha   90.00
_cell.angle_beta   90.00
_cell.angle_gamma   90.00
#
_symmetry.space_group_name_H-M   'P 1'
#
loop_
_entity.id
_entity.type
_entity.pdbx_description
1 polymer ?
#
loop_
_entity_poly.entity_id
_entity_poly.type
_entity_poly.pdbx_seq_one_letter_code
_entity_poly.pdbx_strand_id
1 'polypeptide(L)'
;MVDKIESTSEAWESRTLGCDENHAVAVELNEDFINESLALQMISIRLQKTLIEDLKMIGQLNGIGYQPLIRQVLKRFADSEKKQLLREQASQLTNSPDDESSSEPKQACG
;
A
#
# COMPACT_ATOMS: atom_id res chain seq x y z
N MET A 1 -4.27 -46.51 17.14
CA MET A 1 -2.83 -46.25 17.35
C MET A 1 -2.48 -45.14 16.37
N VAL A 2 -2.03 -43.99 16.85
CA VAL A 2 -1.59 -42.90 15.96
C VAL A 2 -0.13 -43.18 15.63
N ASP A 3 0.16 -43.50 14.38
CA ASP A 3 1.53 -43.66 13.91
C ASP A 3 2.23 -42.31 14.00
N LYS A 4 3.34 -42.27 14.73
CA LYS A 4 4.12 -41.05 14.93
C LYS A 4 4.82 -40.71 13.61
N ILE A 5 4.40 -39.64 12.95
CA ILE A 5 5.05 -39.13 11.75
C ILE A 5 6.33 -38.38 12.18
N GLU A 6 7.47 -38.71 11.57
CA GLU A 6 8.71 -37.98 11.82
C GLU A 6 8.67 -36.60 11.15
N SER A 7 9.15 -35.57 11.85
CA SER A 7 9.16 -34.18 11.38
C SER A 7 10.33 -33.93 10.39
N THR A 8 10.31 -34.61 9.25
CA THR A 8 11.30 -34.44 8.17
C THR A 8 10.80 -33.49 7.08
N SER A 9 11.72 -32.93 6.29
CA SER A 9 11.40 -32.03 5.17
C SER A 9 10.52 -32.73 4.12
N GLU A 10 10.82 -33.99 3.80
CA GLU A 10 10.06 -34.78 2.83
C GLU A 10 8.61 -35.03 3.30
N ALA A 11 8.36 -35.15 4.60
CA ALA A 11 7.02 -35.33 5.15
C ALA A 11 6.15 -34.06 5.01
N TRP A 12 6.76 -32.88 5.06
CA TRP A 12 6.09 -31.60 4.76
C TRP A 12 5.85 -31.42 3.26
N GLU A 13 6.85 -31.72 2.42
CA GLU A 13 6.72 -31.57 0.95
C GLU A 13 5.71 -32.55 0.35
N SER A 14 5.66 -33.78 0.86
CA SER A 14 4.67 -34.78 0.46
C SER A 14 3.26 -34.51 0.99
N ARG A 15 3.08 -33.47 1.83
CA ARG A 15 1.83 -33.15 2.54
C ARG A 15 1.33 -34.26 3.47
N THR A 16 2.19 -35.23 3.80
CA THR A 16 1.90 -36.26 4.81
C THR A 16 1.74 -35.62 6.19
N LEU A 17 2.49 -34.55 6.45
CA LEU A 17 2.35 -33.70 7.63
C LEU A 17 1.58 -32.41 7.31
N GLY A 18 0.70 -31.98 8.21
CA GLY A 18 0.00 -30.68 8.11
C GLY A 18 -1.23 -30.63 7.19
N CYS A 19 -1.56 -31.72 6.49
CA CYS A 19 -2.73 -31.81 5.60
C CYS A 19 -3.89 -32.64 6.16
N ASP A 20 -3.80 -33.11 7.41
CA ASP A 20 -4.87 -33.84 8.08
C ASP A 20 -5.97 -32.88 8.55
N GLU A 21 -7.19 -33.08 8.04
CA GLU A 21 -8.37 -32.29 8.41
C GLU A 21 -8.70 -32.40 9.91
N ASN A 22 -8.35 -33.50 10.57
CA ASN A 22 -8.55 -33.65 12.02
C ASN A 22 -7.67 -32.70 12.86
N HIS A 23 -6.66 -32.09 12.23
CA HIS A 23 -5.77 -31.10 12.83
C HIS A 23 -5.97 -29.70 12.23
N ALA A 24 -6.87 -29.56 11.26
CA ALA A 24 -7.28 -28.28 10.71
C ALA A 24 -8.39 -27.68 11.59
N VAL A 25 -8.26 -26.39 11.89
CA VAL A 25 -9.31 -25.61 12.55
C VAL A 25 -9.66 -24.45 11.63
N ALA A 26 -10.95 -24.31 11.31
CA ALA A 26 -11.44 -23.16 10.56
C ALA A 26 -11.19 -21.89 11.40
N VAL A 27 -10.46 -20.94 10.83
CA VAL A 27 -10.29 -19.64 11.49
C VAL A 27 -11.57 -18.83 11.31
N GLU A 28 -12.09 -18.26 12.38
CA GLU A 28 -13.10 -17.22 12.27
C GLU A 28 -12.41 -15.97 11.70
N LEU A 29 -12.63 -15.71 10.42
CA LEU A 29 -12.12 -14.51 9.76
C LEU A 29 -12.83 -13.28 10.33
N ASN A 30 -12.16 -12.58 11.24
CA ASN A 30 -12.60 -11.27 11.70
C ASN A 30 -12.18 -10.21 10.69
N GLU A 31 -13.13 -9.40 10.22
CA GLU A 31 -12.86 -8.26 9.33
C GLU A 31 -11.85 -7.28 9.92
N ASP A 32 -11.82 -7.11 11.25
CA ASP A 32 -10.87 -6.24 11.95
C ASP A 32 -9.43 -6.75 11.78
N PHE A 33 -9.22 -8.06 11.87
CA PHE A 33 -7.90 -8.66 11.67
C PHE A 33 -7.40 -8.44 10.24
N ILE A 34 -8.30 -8.53 9.26
CA ILE A 34 -7.98 -8.26 7.84
C ILE A 34 -7.64 -6.78 7.66
N ASN A 35 -8.44 -5.88 8.24
CA ASN A 35 -8.20 -4.44 8.15
C ASN A 35 -6.87 -4.05 8.78
N GLU A 36 -6.56 -4.57 9.97
CA GLU A 36 -5.29 -4.31 10.67
C GLU A 36 -4.09 -4.85 9.88
N SER A 37 -4.16 -6.09 9.40
CA SER A 37 -3.11 -6.72 8.60
C SER A 37 -2.81 -5.94 7.31
N LEU A 38 -3.82 -5.27 6.74
CA LEU A 38 -3.71 -4.47 5.52
C LEU A 38 -3.55 -2.97 5.80
N ALA A 39 -3.43 -2.56 7.07
CA ALA A 39 -3.40 -1.16 7.51
C ALA A 39 -4.54 -0.31 6.92
N LEU A 40 -5.75 -0.87 6.87
CA LEU A 40 -6.96 -0.21 6.38
C LEU A 40 -7.70 0.47 7.52
N GLN A 41 -8.11 1.71 7.29
CA GLN A 41 -8.97 2.47 8.19
C GLN A 41 -10.32 2.71 7.53
N MET A 42 -11.41 2.40 8.24
CA MET A 42 -12.75 2.74 7.79
C MET A 42 -12.95 4.26 7.84
N ILE A 43 -13.38 4.83 6.72
CA ILE A 43 -13.76 6.24 6.62
C ILE A 43 -15.23 6.35 6.26
N SER A 44 -15.93 7.30 6.87
CA SER A 44 -17.31 7.65 6.51
C SER A 44 -17.29 8.91 5.67
N ILE A 45 -17.64 8.79 4.38
CA ILE A 45 -17.69 9.89 3.42
C ILE A 45 -19.06 9.95 2.75
N ARG A 46 -19.55 11.16 2.46
CA ARG A 46 -20.78 11.36 1.69
C ARG A 46 -20.45 11.59 0.23
N LEU A 47 -21.05 10.80 -0.66
CA LEU A 47 -20.89 10.91 -2.11
C LEU A 47 -22.27 10.99 -2.78
N GLN A 48 -22.31 11.53 -4.00
CA GLN A 48 -23.53 11.54 -4.81
C GLN A 48 -23.92 10.09 -5.19
N LYS A 49 -25.22 9.79 -5.21
CA LYS A 49 -25.70 8.43 -5.52
C LYS A 49 -25.28 7.96 -6.91
N THR A 50 -25.40 8.84 -7.91
CA THR A 50 -25.00 8.60 -9.29
C THR A 50 -23.51 8.24 -9.38
N LEU A 51 -22.65 8.98 -8.68
CA LEU A 51 -21.22 8.69 -8.63
C LEU A 51 -20.92 7.30 -8.04
N ILE A 52 -21.64 6.88 -7.00
CA ILE A 52 -21.46 5.53 -6.42
C ILE A 52 -21.85 4.45 -7.43
N GLU A 53 -22.92 4.65 -8.18
CA GLU A 53 -23.39 3.74 -9.22
C GLU A 53 -22.37 3.64 -10.37
N ASP A 54 -21.87 4.77 -10.85
CA ASP A 54 -20.85 4.84 -11.89
C ASP A 54 -19.58 4.09 -11.46
N LEU A 55 -19.11 4.33 -10.24
CA LEU A 55 -17.90 3.67 -9.73
C LEU A 55 -18.12 2.16 -9.51
N LYS A 56 -19.32 1.72 -9.15
CA LYS A 56 -19.65 0.29 -9.10
C LYS A 56 -19.60 -0.33 -10.50
N MET A 57 -20.17 0.35 -11.50
CA MET A 57 -20.18 -0.13 -12.88
C MET A 57 -18.76 -0.20 -13.45
N ILE A 58 -17.95 0.84 -13.24
CA ILE A 58 -16.53 0.84 -13.61
C ILE A 58 -15.78 -0.31 -12.93
N GLY A 59 -16.04 -0.55 -11.64
CA GLY A 59 -15.43 -1.67 -10.92
C GLY A 59 -15.74 -3.01 -11.59
N GLN A 60 -17.03 -3.26 -11.86
CA GLN A 60 -17.48 -4.49 -12.51
C GLN A 60 -16.81 -4.69 -13.88
N LEU A 61 -16.72 -3.65 -14.70
CA LEU A 61 -16.05 -3.70 -16.00
C LEU A 61 -14.55 -4.05 -15.89
N ASN A 62 -13.89 -3.61 -14.82
CA ASN A 62 -12.48 -3.91 -14.55
C ASN A 62 -12.28 -5.21 -13.75
N GLY A 63 -13.35 -5.96 -13.45
CA GLY A 63 -13.28 -7.20 -12.66
C GLY A 63 -12.92 -6.98 -11.18
N ILE A 64 -13.09 -5.77 -10.66
CA ILE A 64 -12.78 -5.43 -9.25
C ILE A 64 -13.99 -4.82 -8.54
N GLY A 65 -14.08 -4.98 -7.22
CA GLY A 65 -15.12 -4.33 -6.45
C GLY A 65 -14.98 -2.80 -6.44
N TYR A 66 -16.08 -2.10 -6.13
CA TYR A 66 -16.10 -0.65 -5.92
C TYR A 66 -15.09 -0.18 -4.85
N GLN A 67 -15.02 -0.88 -3.72
CA GLN A 67 -14.11 -0.53 -2.62
C GLN A 67 -12.62 -0.67 -3.01
N PRO A 68 -12.17 -1.77 -3.66
CA PRO A 68 -10.84 -1.82 -4.26
C PRO A 68 -10.57 -0.69 -5.26
N LEU A 69 -11.54 -0.39 -6.15
CA LEU A 69 -11.39 0.66 -7.15
C LEU A 69 -11.16 2.03 -6.50
N ILE A 70 -12.03 2.43 -5.56
CA ILE A 70 -11.91 3.75 -4.92
C ILE A 70 -10.58 3.90 -4.17
N ARG A 71 -10.10 2.83 -3.52
CA ARG A 71 -8.77 2.83 -2.87
C ARG A 71 -7.65 3.09 -3.88
N GLN A 72 -7.69 2.42 -5.03
CA GLN A 72 -6.68 2.62 -6.08
C GLN A 72 -6.74 4.05 -6.64
N VAL A 73 -7.94 4.58 -6.87
CA VAL A 73 -8.13 5.95 -7.38
C VAL A 73 -7.58 6.98 -6.40
N LEU A 74 -7.94 6.89 -5.12
CA LEU A 74 -7.45 7.81 -4.08
C LEU A 74 -5.94 7.73 -3.90
N LYS A 75 -5.36 6.52 -3.94
CA LYS A 75 -3.91 6.32 -3.87
C LYS A 75 -3.19 6.95 -5.08
N ARG A 76 -3.68 6.67 -6.29
CA ARG A 76 -3.10 7.24 -7.53
C ARG A 76 -3.15 8.76 -7.54
N PHE A 77 -4.26 9.32 -7.07
CA PHE A 77 -4.41 10.77 -6.92
C PHE A 77 -3.36 11.33 -5.94
N ALA A 78 -3.31 10.81 -4.70
CA ALA A 78 -2.37 11.27 -3.69
C ALA A 78 -0.89 11.14 -4.13
N ASP A 79 -0.54 10.04 -4.79
CA ASP A 79 0.83 9.82 -5.30
C ASP A 79 1.18 10.81 -6.42
N SER A 80 0.21 11.18 -7.25
CA SER A 80 0.41 12.16 -8.34
C SER A 80 0.58 13.57 -7.78
N GLU A 81 -0.28 13.99 -6.85
CA GLU A 81 -0.20 15.29 -6.18
C GLU A 81 1.12 15.47 -5.43
N LYS A 82 1.56 14.46 -4.67
CA LYS A 82 2.86 14.49 -3.98
C LYS A 82 4.02 14.69 -4.94
N LYS A 83 4.01 13.97 -6.07
CA LYS A 83 5.06 14.11 -7.10
C LYS A 83 5.05 15.49 -7.73
N GLN A 84 3.86 16.05 -7.97
CA GLN A 84 3.73 17.40 -8.50
C GLN A 84 4.29 18.44 -7.53
N LEU A 85 3.88 18.41 -6.26
CA LEU A 85 4.38 19.32 -5.22
C LEU A 85 5.91 19.26 -5.07
N LEU A 86 6.48 18.05 -5.08
CA LEU A 86 7.93 17.87 -5.02
C LEU A 86 8.65 18.47 -6.23
N ARG A 87 8.09 18.33 -7.43
CA ARG A 87 8.66 18.92 -8.65
C ARG A 87 8.59 20.44 -8.60
N GLU A 88 7.48 21.00 -8.13
CA GLU A 88 7.31 22.44 -7.96
C GLU A 88 8.33 22.99 -6.96
N GLN A 89 8.48 22.35 -5.79
CA GLN A 89 9.48 22.75 -4.79
C GLN A 89 10.92 22.63 -5.32
N ALA A 90 11.25 21.53 -6.01
CA ALA A 90 12.56 21.36 -6.62
C ALA A 90 12.85 22.46 -7.65
N SER A 91 11.85 22.82 -8.48
CA SER A 91 11.97 23.90 -9.46
C SER A 91 12.13 25.27 -8.82
N GLN A 92 11.51 25.52 -7.65
CA GLN A 92 11.68 26.77 -6.92
C GLN A 92 13.09 26.89 -6.34
N LEU A 93 13.66 25.79 -5.83
CA LEU A 93 15.03 25.77 -5.32
C LEU A 93 16.07 25.97 -6.43
N THR A 94 15.86 25.44 -7.63
CA THR A 94 16.76 25.67 -8.77
C THR A 94 16.56 27.01 -9.49
N ASN A 95 15.41 27.67 -9.33
CA ASN A 95 15.12 28.98 -9.93
C ASN A 95 15.31 30.15 -8.96
N SER A 96 15.64 29.91 -7.69
CA SER A 96 16.24 30.94 -6.84
C SER A 96 17.64 31.23 -7.40
N PRO A 97 17.89 32.41 -8.00
CA PRO A 97 19.24 32.77 -8.40
C PRO A 97 20.10 32.79 -7.15
N ASP A 98 21.26 32.16 -7.24
CA ASP A 98 22.31 32.25 -6.23
C ASP A 98 22.46 33.71 -5.79
N ASP A 99 22.10 33.98 -4.53
CA ASP A 99 22.49 35.19 -3.83
C ASP A 99 24.03 35.18 -3.76
N GLU A 100 24.67 35.99 -4.61
CA GLU A 100 26.06 36.36 -4.44
C GLU A 100 26.25 37.05 -3.07
N SER A 101 26.78 36.32 -2.10
CA SER A 101 27.78 36.82 -1.15
C SER A 101 28.35 35.62 -0.41
N SER A 102 29.57 35.17 -0.71
CA SER A 102 30.76 35.76 -0.10
C SER A 102 31.99 35.38 -0.92
N SER A 103 32.42 36.28 -1.80
CA SER A 103 33.79 36.29 -2.32
C SER A 103 34.68 36.98 -1.27
N GLU A 104 35.26 36.21 -0.34
CA GLU A 104 36.33 36.76 0.49
C GLU A 104 37.63 36.85 -0.34
N PRO A 105 38.25 38.04 -0.46
CA PRO A 105 39.54 38.17 -1.11
C PRO A 105 40.59 37.55 -0.19
N LYS A 106 41.27 36.49 -0.65
CA LYS A 106 42.41 35.91 0.07
C LYS A 106 43.53 36.95 0.12
N GLN A 107 43.68 37.56 1.30
CA GLN A 107 44.72 38.51 1.64
C GLN A 107 46.10 37.82 1.52
N ALA A 108 46.99 38.39 0.72
CA ALA A 108 48.37 37.96 0.62
C ALA A 108 49.17 38.49 1.82
N CYS A 109 49.78 37.57 2.57
CA CYS A 109 50.86 37.78 3.55
C CYS A 109 51.65 36.46 3.58
N GLY A 110 52.97 36.36 3.54
CA GLY A 110 54.10 37.28 3.47
C GLY A 110 55.36 36.40 3.43
#